data_AF-A0A1H8ESF7-F1
#
_entry.id   AF-A0A1H8ESF7-F1
#
_cell.length_a   1.000
_cell.length_b   1.000
_cell.length_c   1.000
_cell.angle_alpha   90.00
_cell.angle_beta   90.00
_cell.angle_gamma   90.00
#
_symmetry.space_group_name_H-M   'P 1'
#
loop_
_entity.id
_entity.type
_entity.pdbx_description
1 polymer ?
#
loop_
_entity_poly.entity_id
_entity_poly.type
_entity_poly.pdbx_seq_one_letter_code
_entity_poly.pdbx_strand_id
1 'polypeptide(L)'
;MKKKLLALVFVASVVLTGCKDKVYEDQRMGDSNKREVKMEYNMYTRNMADSGYNWYTRYINDFIDSLKDKEYKVDPEVVKEQIKKVEIKREEISHINAKNAKKALDIISDDLSVKEKDDKKFEKEIDKSKENIEKNKKTMDEMLASIEDALKLGLDGSYSTEDLSKIKNTQINLIKTYDEKILSNN
;
A
#
# COMPACT_ATOMS: atom_id res chain seq x y z
N MET A 1 -6.22 -23.68 -20.86
CA MET A 1 -6.50 -23.65 -19.40
C MET A 1 -5.32 -24.23 -18.65
N LYS A 2 -4.76 -23.47 -17.70
CA LYS A 2 -4.11 -23.92 -16.45
C LYS A 2 -3.69 -22.66 -15.69
N LYS A 3 -4.66 -22.00 -15.06
CA LYS A 3 -4.40 -21.05 -13.96
C LYS A 3 -3.82 -21.89 -12.83
N LYS A 4 -2.52 -21.76 -12.53
CA LYS A 4 -1.97 -22.27 -11.28
C LYS A 4 -2.01 -21.12 -10.29
N LEU A 5 -2.83 -21.29 -9.25
CA LEU A 5 -2.92 -20.44 -8.08
C LEU A 5 -1.51 -20.07 -7.61
N LEU A 6 -1.17 -18.78 -7.64
CA LEU A 6 -0.14 -18.26 -6.75
C LEU A 6 -0.77 -18.20 -5.36
N ALA A 7 -0.32 -19.10 -4.50
CA ALA A 7 -0.62 -19.05 -3.08
C ALA A 7 0.01 -17.77 -2.53
N LEU A 8 -0.84 -16.77 -2.35
CA LEU A 8 -0.58 -15.52 -1.67
C LEU A 8 -0.41 -15.86 -0.19
N VAL A 9 0.83 -16.07 0.27
CA VAL A 9 1.10 -16.12 1.71
C VAL A 9 1.11 -14.68 2.22
N PHE A 10 -0.09 -14.12 2.30
CA PHE A 10 -0.38 -13.00 3.17
C PHE A 10 -0.26 -13.56 4.58
N VAL A 11 0.82 -13.22 5.30
CA VAL A 11 0.95 -13.57 6.72
C VAL A 11 -0.02 -12.69 7.51
N ALA A 12 -1.30 -13.00 7.40
CA ALA A 12 -2.35 -12.49 8.25
C ALA A 12 -2.26 -13.21 9.60
N SER A 13 -1.91 -12.43 10.63
CA SER A 13 -2.40 -12.57 12.00
C SER A 13 -2.85 -13.98 12.45
N VAL A 14 -1.93 -14.76 13.02
CA VAL A 14 -2.33 -15.86 13.90
C VAL A 14 -2.38 -15.32 15.33
N VAL A 15 -3.61 -15.10 15.78
CA VAL A 15 -3.98 -14.84 17.16
C VAL A 15 -3.54 -16.03 18.02
N LEU A 16 -2.80 -15.71 19.08
CA LEU A 16 -2.40 -16.59 20.17
C LEU A 16 -3.62 -17.21 20.87
N THR A 17 -3.70 -18.54 20.93
CA THR A 17 -4.41 -19.24 22.02
C THR A 17 -3.63 -20.47 22.50
N GLY A 18 -3.07 -20.34 23.72
CA GLY A 18 -3.12 -21.36 24.75
C GLY A 18 -2.09 -22.50 24.74
N CYS A 19 -0.93 -22.27 25.38
CA CYS A 19 -0.32 -23.24 26.29
C CYS A 19 0.39 -22.48 27.42
N LYS A 20 0.02 -22.82 28.66
CA LYS A 20 0.41 -22.12 29.90
C LYS A 20 1.84 -22.41 30.33
N ASP A 21 2.42 -21.37 30.92
CA ASP A 21 3.46 -21.32 31.97
C ASP A 21 4.94 -21.60 31.61
N LYS A 22 5.67 -20.50 31.40
CA LYS A 22 6.68 -19.98 32.35
C LYS A 22 6.63 -18.46 32.29
N VAL A 23 6.49 -17.80 33.44
CA VAL A 23 6.60 -16.34 33.57
C VAL A 23 8.05 -15.97 33.24
N TYR A 24 8.30 -15.64 31.97
CA TYR A 24 9.51 -14.94 31.56
C TYR A 24 9.30 -13.47 31.90
N GLU A 25 10.26 -12.90 32.62
CA GLU A 25 10.36 -11.46 32.87
C GLU A 25 10.08 -10.67 31.59
N ASP A 26 9.37 -9.57 31.77
CA ASP A 26 8.87 -8.71 30.71
C ASP A 26 10.02 -8.13 29.88
N GLN A 27 10.39 -8.78 28.77
CA GLN A 27 11.35 -8.28 27.77
C GLN A 27 10.79 -7.11 26.93
N ARG A 28 9.82 -6.35 27.45
CA ARG A 28 9.19 -5.18 26.82
C ARG A 28 10.08 -3.93 26.71
N MET A 29 11.40 -4.07 26.84
CA MET A 29 12.37 -3.09 26.36
C MET A 29 13.26 -3.69 25.26
N GLY A 30 12.64 -4.38 24.29
CA GLY A 30 13.29 -4.73 23.04
C GLY A 30 13.67 -3.46 22.27
N ASP A 31 14.98 -3.19 22.24
CA ASP A 31 15.72 -2.19 21.43
C ASP A 31 14.84 -1.24 20.59
N SER A 32 14.68 0.00 21.04
CA SER A 32 13.84 1.04 20.41
C SER A 32 14.05 1.16 18.89
N ASN A 33 15.29 0.93 18.43
CA ASN A 33 15.66 0.92 17.02
C ASN A 33 14.98 -0.22 16.23
N LYS A 34 14.88 -1.43 16.79
CA LYS A 34 14.21 -2.56 16.13
C LYS A 34 12.71 -2.31 15.98
N ARG A 35 12.10 -1.63 16.96
CA ARG A 35 10.69 -1.25 16.92
C ARG A 35 10.42 -0.22 15.82
N GLU A 36 11.23 0.83 15.74
CA GLU A 36 11.11 1.86 14.69
C GLU A 36 11.24 1.25 13.29
N VAL A 37 12.27 0.44 13.07
CA VAL A 37 12.51 -0.26 11.81
C VAL A 37 11.33 -1.16 11.41
N LYS A 38 10.75 -1.90 12.36
CA LYS A 38 9.58 -2.75 12.10
C LYS A 38 8.31 -1.93 11.79
N MET A 39 8.12 -0.81 12.48
CA MET A 39 7.00 0.11 12.19
C MET A 39 7.08 0.65 10.77
N GLU A 40 8.27 1.05 10.33
CA GLU A 40 8.51 1.56 8.98
C GLU A 40 8.14 0.53 7.89
N TYR A 41 8.59 -0.71 8.09
CA TYR A 41 8.28 -1.81 7.16
C TYR A 41 6.79 -2.17 7.14
N ASN A 42 6.12 -2.12 8.28
CA ASN A 42 4.67 -2.30 8.36
C ASN A 42 3.91 -1.18 7.63
N MET A 43 4.38 0.07 7.74
CA MET A 43 3.80 1.18 6.97
C MET A 43 3.98 0.97 5.48
N TYR A 44 5.18 0.61 5.03
CA TYR A 44 5.46 0.30 3.62
C TYR A 44 4.56 -0.81 3.07
N THR A 45 4.54 -1.98 3.73
CA THR A 45 3.77 -3.15 3.27
C THR A 45 2.26 -2.90 3.29
N ARG A 46 1.73 -2.21 4.31
CA ARG A 46 0.33 -1.82 4.35
C ARG A 46 -0.03 -0.91 3.18
N ASN A 47 0.81 0.07 2.86
CA ASN A 47 0.56 0.97 1.74
C ASN A 47 0.57 0.23 0.40
N MET A 48 1.47 -0.74 0.21
CA MET A 48 1.43 -1.58 -0.99
C MET A 48 0.12 -2.38 -1.07
N ALA A 49 -0.27 -3.08 0.00
CA ALA A 49 -1.50 -3.89 0.02
C ALA A 49 -2.78 -3.07 -0.21
N ASP A 50 -2.76 -1.81 0.21
CA ASP A 50 -3.88 -0.87 0.09
C ASP A 50 -3.87 -0.11 -1.25
N SER A 51 -2.86 -0.31 -2.10
CA SER A 51 -2.77 0.37 -3.40
C SER A 51 -3.62 -0.29 -4.49
N GLY A 52 -3.66 0.31 -5.67
CA GLY A 52 -4.44 -0.18 -6.82
C GLY A 52 -5.93 0.13 -6.68
N TYR A 53 -6.77 -0.91 -6.76
CA TYR A 53 -8.23 -0.77 -6.65
C TYR A 53 -8.67 -0.13 -5.33
N ASN A 54 -8.00 -0.46 -4.22
CA ASN A 54 -8.38 0.01 -2.89
C ASN A 54 -8.24 1.54 -2.73
N TRP A 55 -7.16 2.14 -3.24
CA TRP A 55 -7.02 3.61 -3.26
C TRP A 55 -8.03 4.27 -4.19
N TYR A 56 -8.28 3.69 -5.38
CA TYR A 56 -9.33 4.21 -6.24
C TYR A 56 -10.68 4.22 -5.51
N THR A 57 -11.05 3.10 -4.88
CA THR A 57 -12.32 3.01 -4.16
C THR A 57 -12.40 4.04 -3.04
N ARG A 58 -11.37 4.08 -2.20
CA ARG A 58 -11.31 4.98 -1.03
C ARG A 58 -11.35 6.46 -1.40
N TYR A 59 -10.66 6.86 -2.46
CA TYR A 59 -10.46 8.28 -2.75
C TYR A 59 -11.34 8.82 -3.87
N ILE A 60 -11.77 7.96 -4.80
CA ILE A 60 -12.56 8.35 -5.97
C ILE A 60 -13.94 7.72 -5.97
N ASN A 61 -14.03 6.39 -5.91
CA ASN A 61 -15.28 5.69 -6.20
C ASN A 61 -16.38 6.09 -5.22
N ASP A 62 -16.11 5.97 -3.91
CA ASP A 62 -17.10 6.27 -2.88
C ASP A 62 -17.51 7.74 -2.91
N PHE A 63 -16.56 8.62 -3.28
CA PHE A 63 -16.82 10.03 -3.46
C PHE A 63 -17.78 10.29 -4.63
N ILE A 64 -17.51 9.72 -5.80
CA ILE A 64 -18.34 9.90 -7.00
C ILE A 64 -19.71 9.21 -6.85
N ASP A 65 -19.75 8.00 -6.31
CA ASP A 65 -20.99 7.25 -6.12
C ASP A 65 -21.99 8.04 -5.25
N SER A 66 -21.49 8.80 -4.27
CA SER A 66 -22.33 9.67 -3.42
C SER A 66 -23.02 10.82 -4.18
N LEU A 67 -22.59 11.12 -5.41
CA LEU A 67 -23.05 12.27 -6.21
C LEU A 67 -23.92 11.86 -7.41
N LYS A 68 -24.05 10.55 -7.67
CA LYS A 68 -24.71 10.02 -8.87
C LYS A 68 -26.16 10.45 -9.02
N ASP A 69 -26.91 10.52 -7.93
CA ASP A 69 -28.32 10.95 -7.92
C ASP A 69 -28.49 12.47 -8.10
N LYS A 70 -27.39 13.24 -8.08
CA LYS A 70 -27.38 14.70 -8.23
C LYS A 70 -26.79 15.14 -9.56
N GLU A 71 -26.89 14.29 -10.59
CA GLU A 71 -26.32 14.57 -11.92
C GLU A 71 -24.81 14.84 -11.85
N TYR A 72 -24.10 14.22 -10.89
CA TYR A 72 -22.68 14.42 -10.62
C TYR A 72 -22.28 15.88 -10.34
N LYS A 73 -23.22 16.71 -9.88
CA LYS A 73 -22.93 18.04 -9.33
C LYS A 73 -22.23 17.90 -7.99
N VAL A 74 -21.22 18.72 -7.77
CA VAL A 74 -20.39 18.66 -6.57
C VAL A 74 -20.02 20.07 -6.11
N ASP A 75 -19.83 20.23 -4.81
CA ASP A 75 -19.24 21.44 -4.27
C ASP A 75 -17.71 21.40 -4.48
N PRO A 76 -17.11 22.38 -5.17
CA PRO A 76 -15.66 22.44 -5.34
C PRO A 76 -14.87 22.40 -4.02
N GLU A 77 -15.41 22.90 -2.92
CA GLU A 77 -14.75 22.82 -1.61
C GLU A 77 -14.67 21.37 -1.11
N VAL A 78 -15.71 20.57 -1.34
CA VAL A 78 -15.69 19.13 -1.00
C VAL A 78 -14.67 18.38 -1.88
N VAL A 79 -14.55 18.75 -3.15
CA VAL A 79 -13.50 18.20 -4.04
C VAL A 79 -12.10 18.53 -3.50
N LYS A 80 -11.87 19.78 -3.07
CA LYS A 80 -10.60 20.20 -2.46
C LYS A 80 -10.29 19.43 -1.17
N GLU A 81 -11.28 19.18 -0.32
CA GLU A 81 -11.11 18.36 0.88
C GLU A 81 -10.69 16.92 0.53
N GLN A 82 -11.27 16.35 -0.53
CA GLN A 82 -10.92 15.02 -0.98
C GLN A 82 -9.51 14.96 -1.58
N ILE A 83 -9.12 15.98 -2.36
CA ILE A 83 -7.74 16.16 -2.87
C ILE A 83 -6.76 16.22 -1.69
N LYS A 84 -7.07 16.99 -0.65
CA LYS A 84 -6.21 17.11 0.54
C LYS A 84 -5.96 15.76 1.23
N LYS A 85 -6.94 14.86 1.28
CA LYS A 85 -6.74 13.50 1.82
C LYS A 85 -5.74 12.69 0.98
N VAL A 86 -5.80 12.85 -0.34
CA VAL A 86 -4.83 12.22 -1.26
C VAL A 86 -3.44 12.81 -1.07
N GLU A 87 -3.32 14.14 -0.96
CA GLU A 87 -2.06 14.83 -0.70
C GLU A 87 -1.41 14.38 0.62
N ILE A 88 -2.19 14.30 1.71
CA ILE A 88 -1.72 13.75 3.00
C ILE A 88 -1.21 12.33 2.81
N LYS A 89 -1.92 11.51 2.02
CA LYS A 89 -1.49 10.14 1.76
C LYS A 89 -0.18 10.07 0.97
N ARG A 90 0.02 10.97 0.02
CA ARG A 90 1.29 11.10 -0.73
C ARG A 90 2.44 11.51 0.20
N GLU A 91 2.17 12.44 1.12
CA GLU A 91 3.13 12.83 2.15
C GLU A 91 3.49 11.66 3.09
N GLU A 92 2.50 10.85 3.52
CA GLU A 92 2.78 9.64 4.30
C GLU A 92 3.72 8.67 3.55
N ILE A 93 3.54 8.51 2.23
CA ILE A 93 4.38 7.64 1.41
C ILE A 93 5.77 8.24 1.20
N SER A 94 5.88 9.55 1.01
CA SER A 94 7.17 10.22 0.83
C SER A 94 8.05 10.06 2.07
N HIS A 95 7.44 10.15 3.26
CA HIS A 95 8.09 9.97 4.56
C HIS A 95 8.52 8.54 4.88
N ILE A 96 8.14 7.53 4.08
CA ILE A 96 8.59 6.17 4.32
C ILE A 96 10.12 6.11 4.22
N ASN A 97 10.81 5.76 5.30
CA ASN A 97 12.26 5.65 5.30
C ASN A 97 12.69 4.32 4.66
N ALA A 98 13.04 4.36 3.38
CA ALA A 98 13.43 3.18 2.62
C ALA A 98 14.65 2.45 3.20
N LYS A 99 15.58 3.16 3.85
CA LYS A 99 16.73 2.54 4.52
C LYS A 99 16.27 1.72 5.73
N ASN A 100 15.35 2.25 6.52
CA ASN A 100 14.76 1.53 7.65
C ASN A 100 13.89 0.35 7.17
N ALA A 101 13.09 0.51 6.11
CA ALA A 101 12.34 -0.59 5.52
C ALA A 101 13.25 -1.73 5.00
N LYS A 102 14.40 -1.40 4.39
CA LYS A 102 15.42 -2.40 3.99
C LYS A 102 16.02 -3.12 5.20
N LYS A 103 16.39 -2.37 6.25
CA LYS A 103 16.91 -2.95 7.50
C LYS A 103 15.91 -3.90 8.17
N ALA A 104 14.61 -3.63 8.06
CA ALA A 104 13.60 -4.51 8.61
C ALA A 104 13.60 -5.87 7.92
N LEU A 105 13.82 -5.90 6.61
CA LEU A 105 13.97 -7.13 5.83
C LEU A 105 15.23 -7.91 6.24
N ASP A 106 16.33 -7.22 6.57
CA ASP A 106 17.52 -7.88 7.14
C ASP A 106 17.18 -8.58 8.46
N ILE A 107 16.51 -7.88 9.39
CA ILE A 107 16.10 -8.43 10.69
C ILE A 107 15.15 -9.63 10.51
N ILE A 108 14.16 -9.52 9.62
CA ILE A 108 13.22 -10.61 9.32
C ILE A 108 13.95 -11.83 8.75
N SER A 109 14.90 -11.60 7.85
CA SER A 109 15.72 -12.67 7.26
C SER A 109 16.56 -13.37 8.32
N ASP A 110 17.22 -12.61 9.20
CA ASP A 110 18.04 -13.15 10.28
C ASP A 110 17.20 -13.98 11.27
N ASP A 111 16.01 -13.49 11.65
CA ASP A 111 15.09 -14.20 12.56
C ASP A 111 14.57 -15.52 11.94
N LEU A 112 14.38 -15.57 10.62
CA LEU A 112 13.94 -16.76 9.88
C LEU A 112 15.08 -17.74 9.57
N SER A 113 16.31 -17.26 9.42
CA SER A 113 17.51 -18.06 9.13
C SER A 113 17.80 -19.15 10.17
N VAL A 114 17.28 -19.04 11.39
CA VAL A 114 17.40 -20.10 12.42
C VAL A 114 16.58 -21.36 12.05
N LYS A 115 15.56 -21.23 11.18
CA LYS A 115 14.71 -22.34 10.70
C LYS A 115 14.88 -22.68 9.22
N GLU A 116 15.34 -21.76 8.38
CA GLU A 116 15.35 -21.90 6.90
C GLU A 116 16.73 -21.63 6.25
N LYS A 117 17.82 -21.85 7.01
CA LYS A 117 19.21 -21.41 6.76
C LYS A 117 19.84 -21.69 5.38
N ASP A 118 19.21 -22.50 4.52
CA ASP A 118 19.73 -22.88 3.19
C ASP A 118 18.73 -22.60 2.04
N ASP A 119 17.63 -21.89 2.29
CA ASP A 119 16.68 -21.57 1.23
C ASP A 119 17.15 -20.37 0.38
N LYS A 120 17.98 -20.68 -0.63
CA LYS A 120 18.43 -19.72 -1.65
C LYS A 120 17.29 -19.02 -2.40
N LYS A 121 16.07 -19.56 -2.38
CA LYS A 121 14.90 -18.92 -2.97
C LYS A 121 14.40 -17.79 -2.06
N PHE A 122 14.33 -18.04 -0.75
CA PHE A 122 13.95 -17.06 0.24
C PHE A 122 14.91 -15.86 0.26
N GLU A 123 16.23 -16.10 0.27
CA GLU A 123 17.24 -15.02 0.21
C GLU A 123 17.05 -14.13 -1.03
N LYS A 124 16.83 -14.74 -2.19
CA LYS A 124 16.57 -14.00 -3.44
C LYS A 124 15.29 -13.18 -3.41
N GLU A 125 14.23 -13.68 -2.78
CA GLU A 125 12.95 -12.94 -2.63
C GLU A 125 13.12 -11.73 -1.69
N ILE A 126 13.92 -11.86 -0.63
CA ILE A 126 14.27 -10.76 0.27
C ILE A 126 15.11 -9.69 -0.45
N ASP A 127 16.14 -10.08 -1.19
CA ASP A 127 16.99 -9.15 -1.93
C ASP A 127 16.20 -8.41 -3.02
N LYS A 128 15.39 -9.14 -3.80
CA LYS A 128 14.45 -8.55 -4.78
C LYS A 128 13.53 -7.53 -4.12
N SER A 129 12.98 -7.85 -2.94
CA SER A 129 12.11 -6.93 -2.20
C SER A 129 12.85 -5.66 -1.78
N LYS A 130 14.09 -5.78 -1.28
CA LYS A 130 14.93 -4.62 -0.90
C LYS A 130 15.22 -3.71 -2.09
N GLU A 131 15.57 -4.27 -3.24
CA GLU A 131 15.86 -3.53 -4.46
C GLU A 131 14.66 -2.71 -4.94
N ASN A 132 13.44 -3.23 -4.74
CA ASN A 132 12.22 -2.62 -5.26
C ASN A 132 11.57 -1.58 -4.33
N ILE A 133 11.97 -1.45 -3.05
CA ILE A 133 11.32 -0.52 -2.10
C ILE A 133 11.21 0.91 -2.66
N GLU A 134 12.30 1.48 -3.19
CA GLU A 134 12.29 2.86 -3.71
C GLU A 134 11.42 3.00 -4.96
N LYS A 135 11.51 2.01 -5.86
CA LYS A 135 10.69 1.96 -7.07
C LYS A 135 9.20 1.84 -6.75
N ASN A 136 8.86 1.03 -5.75
CA ASN A 136 7.49 0.82 -5.29
C ASN A 136 6.95 2.10 -4.63
N LYS A 137 7.74 2.75 -3.77
CA LYS A 137 7.39 4.07 -3.21
C LYS A 137 7.06 5.09 -4.30
N LYS A 138 7.92 5.21 -5.31
CA LYS A 138 7.70 6.13 -6.44
C LYS A 138 6.43 5.77 -7.21
N THR A 139 6.26 4.50 -7.53
CA THR A 139 5.06 4.01 -8.25
C THR A 139 3.78 4.30 -7.47
N MET A 140 3.82 4.11 -6.15
CA MET A 140 2.70 4.42 -5.26
C MET A 140 2.36 5.92 -5.25
N ASP A 141 3.36 6.81 -5.23
CA ASP A 141 3.13 8.26 -5.34
C ASP A 141 2.51 8.63 -6.70
N GLU A 142 3.01 8.07 -7.81
CA GLU A 142 2.46 8.30 -9.15
C GLU A 142 0.99 7.86 -9.28
N MET A 143 0.63 6.76 -8.62
CA MET A 143 -0.74 6.26 -8.56
C MET A 143 -1.66 7.24 -7.81
N LEU A 144 -1.22 7.77 -6.66
CA LEU A 144 -1.97 8.78 -5.92
C LEU A 144 -2.05 10.12 -6.68
N ALA A 145 -1.01 10.52 -7.40
CA ALA A 145 -1.06 11.69 -8.27
C ALA A 145 -2.12 11.53 -9.37
N SER A 146 -2.23 10.35 -9.97
CA SER A 146 -3.28 10.06 -10.97
C SER A 146 -4.70 10.15 -10.38
N ILE A 147 -4.87 9.77 -9.11
CA ILE A 147 -6.12 9.94 -8.36
C ILE A 147 -6.40 11.43 -8.12
N GLU A 148 -5.40 12.19 -7.70
CA GLU A 148 -5.49 13.63 -7.48
C GLU A 148 -5.94 14.37 -8.75
N ASP A 149 -5.33 14.06 -9.89
CA ASP A 149 -5.68 14.63 -11.20
C ASP A 149 -7.12 14.28 -11.61
N ALA A 150 -7.58 13.06 -11.29
CA ALA A 150 -8.95 12.64 -11.54
C ALA A 150 -9.97 13.43 -10.67
N LEU A 151 -9.63 13.72 -9.41
CA LEU A 151 -10.47 14.56 -8.55
C LEU A 151 -10.56 15.99 -9.04
N LYS A 152 -9.43 16.57 -9.49
CA LYS A 152 -9.32 17.96 -9.98
C LYS A 152 -10.28 18.27 -11.12
N LEU A 153 -10.73 17.27 -11.87
CA LEU A 153 -11.76 17.44 -12.92
C LEU A 153 -13.06 18.03 -12.38
N GLY A 154 -13.43 17.77 -11.13
CA GLY A 154 -14.68 18.26 -10.52
C GLY A 154 -14.59 19.65 -9.89
N LEU A 155 -13.45 20.34 -10.01
CA LEU A 155 -13.25 21.67 -9.40
C LEU A 155 -14.12 22.76 -10.02
N ASP A 156 -14.70 22.52 -11.20
CA ASP A 156 -15.66 23.43 -11.83
C ASP A 156 -17.10 23.26 -11.29
N GLY A 157 -17.33 22.31 -10.38
CA GLY A 157 -18.60 22.05 -9.72
C GLY A 157 -19.40 20.90 -10.31
N SER A 158 -18.89 20.16 -11.30
CA SER A 158 -19.55 18.96 -11.80
C SER A 158 -18.58 17.99 -12.47
N TYR A 159 -18.98 16.72 -12.65
CA TYR A 159 -18.26 15.80 -13.53
C TYR A 159 -19.05 15.58 -14.82
N SER A 160 -18.45 15.94 -15.96
CA SER A 160 -19.04 15.64 -17.27
C SER A 160 -18.90 14.17 -17.63
N THR A 161 -19.61 13.72 -18.68
CA THR A 161 -19.44 12.37 -19.24
C THR A 161 -18.00 12.10 -19.67
N GLU A 162 -17.29 13.12 -20.16
CA GLU A 162 -15.88 12.99 -20.54
C GLU A 162 -15.01 12.78 -19.30
N ASP A 163 -15.26 13.52 -18.22
CA ASP A 163 -14.51 13.39 -16.97
C ASP A 163 -14.72 12.02 -16.34
N LEU A 164 -15.97 11.55 -16.30
CA LEU A 164 -16.30 10.20 -15.81
C LEU A 164 -15.57 9.11 -16.61
N SER A 165 -15.41 9.30 -17.92
CA SER A 165 -14.63 8.40 -18.77
C SER A 165 -13.14 8.43 -18.43
N LYS A 166 -12.56 9.62 -18.22
CA LYS A 166 -11.16 9.77 -17.77
C LYS A 166 -10.94 9.11 -16.42
N ILE A 167 -11.85 9.33 -15.46
CA ILE A 167 -11.80 8.73 -14.12
C ILE A 167 -11.84 7.19 -14.19
N LYS A 168 -12.72 6.64 -15.04
CA LYS A 168 -12.77 5.19 -15.26
C LYS A 168 -11.46 4.66 -15.85
N ASN A 169 -10.82 5.38 -16.78
CA ASN A 169 -9.52 4.99 -17.31
C ASN A 169 -8.43 5.05 -16.24
N THR A 170 -8.49 6.03 -15.33
CA THR A 170 -7.60 6.08 -14.16
C THR A 170 -7.72 4.81 -13.32
N GLN A 171 -8.94 4.34 -13.02
CA GLN A 171 -9.14 3.08 -12.30
C GLN A 171 -8.42 1.89 -12.97
N ILE A 172 -8.63 1.72 -14.28
CA ILE A 172 -8.03 0.63 -15.04
C ILE A 172 -6.50 0.70 -14.99
N ASN A 173 -5.95 1.89 -15.17
CA ASN A 173 -4.51 2.13 -15.15
C ASN A 173 -3.90 1.91 -13.76
N LEU A 174 -4.60 2.27 -12.68
CA LEU A 174 -4.17 2.03 -11.31
C LEU A 174 -4.06 0.54 -11.00
N ILE A 175 -5.09 -0.23 -11.36
CA ILE A 175 -5.10 -1.69 -11.17
C ILE A 175 -3.97 -2.33 -11.97
N LYS A 176 -3.86 -1.99 -13.25
CA LYS A 176 -2.79 -2.49 -14.12
C LYS A 176 -1.41 -2.16 -13.56
N THR A 177 -1.20 -0.92 -13.14
CA THR A 177 0.09 -0.47 -12.58
C THR A 177 0.42 -1.20 -11.28
N TYR A 178 -0.58 -1.42 -10.40
CA TYR A 178 -0.40 -2.21 -9.20
C TYR A 178 0.03 -3.64 -9.51
N ASP A 179 -0.72 -4.34 -10.37
CA ASP A 179 -0.46 -5.73 -10.72
C ASP A 179 0.92 -5.89 -11.40
N GLU A 180 1.24 -5.00 -12.34
CA GLU A 180 2.43 -5.10 -13.17
C GLU A 180 3.69 -4.51 -12.53
N LYS A 181 3.58 -3.56 -11.60
CA LYS A 181 4.74 -2.84 -11.05
C LYS A 181 4.89 -2.92 -9.54
N ILE A 182 3.85 -3.24 -8.78
CA ILE A 182 3.96 -3.43 -7.32
C ILE A 182 3.94 -4.93 -7.02
N LEU A 183 2.88 -5.63 -7.40
CA LEU A 183 2.69 -7.03 -7.03
C LEU A 183 3.73 -7.94 -7.71
N SER A 184 4.04 -7.73 -9.00
CA SER A 184 5.02 -8.53 -9.74
C SER A 184 6.48 -8.34 -9.29
N ASN A 185 6.79 -7.18 -8.69
CA ASN A 185 8.14 -6.81 -8.26
C ASN A 185 8.44 -7.27 -6.83
N ASN A 186 7.41 -7.64 -6.06
CA ASN A 186 7.58 -8.37 -4.81
C ASN A 186 7.39 -9.88 -5.04
#